data_AF-A0A4R1AT83-F1
#
_entry.id   AF-A0A4R1AT83-F1
#
_cell.length_a   1.000
_cell.length_b   1.000
_cell.length_c   1.000
_cell.angle_alpha   90.00
_cell.angle_beta   90.00
_cell.angle_gamma   90.00
#
_symmetry.space_group_name_H-M   'P 1'
#
loop_
_entity.id
_entity.type
_entity.pdbx_description
1 polymer ?
#
loop_
_entity_poly.entity_id
_entity_poly.type
_entity_poly.pdbx_seq_one_letter_code
_entity_poly.pdbx_strand_id
1 'polypeptide(L)'
;MKVVKRGISGVYKITNLHNGKFYVGASVDIDMRYTTHMGRDARKYKDHPFYIDIMKYGKENFKIEILEECDRSKLLEREQYYYDK
;
A
#
# COMPACT_ATOMS: atom_id res chain seq x y z
N MET A 1 10.62 1.30 -14.56
CA MET A 1 10.93 0.23 -13.58
C MET A 1 11.05 0.87 -12.20
N LYS A 2 10.18 0.54 -11.24
CA LYS A 2 10.36 0.99 -9.84
C LYS A 2 11.10 -0.13 -9.10
N VAL A 3 12.36 0.13 -8.75
CA VAL A 3 13.15 -0.76 -7.91
C VAL A 3 12.81 -0.41 -6.46
N VAL A 4 11.74 -1.02 -5.92
CA VAL A 4 11.55 -1.02 -4.47
C VAL A 4 12.55 -2.06 -3.95
N LYS A 5 13.50 -1.61 -3.12
CA LYS A 5 14.46 -2.52 -2.48
C LYS A 5 13.66 -3.55 -1.69
N ARG A 6 13.91 -4.84 -1.89
CA ARG A 6 13.26 -5.91 -1.10
C ARG A 6 13.62 -5.76 0.38
N GLY A 7 12.67 -6.07 1.26
CA GLY A 7 12.90 -6.06 2.71
C GLY A 7 12.86 -4.68 3.37
N ILE A 8 12.31 -3.65 2.69
CA ILE A 8 12.04 -2.38 3.37
C ILE A 8 10.82 -2.56 4.29
N SER A 9 11.04 -2.32 5.58
CA SER A 9 10.00 -2.23 6.61
C SER A 9 9.61 -0.76 6.80
N GLY A 10 8.32 -0.48 6.89
CA GLY A 10 7.84 0.90 7.08
C GLY A 10 6.38 1.14 6.74
N VAL A 11 6.03 2.42 6.61
CA VAL A 11 4.71 2.94 6.23
C VAL A 11 4.74 3.40 4.78
N TYR A 12 3.70 3.07 4.02
CA TYR A 12 3.55 3.43 2.62
C TYR A 12 2.17 3.97 2.30
N LYS A 13 2.09 4.69 1.19
CA LYS A 13 0.85 5.19 0.59
C LYS A 13 0.71 4.63 -0.82
N ILE A 14 -0.47 4.13 -1.14
CA ILE A 14 -0.85 3.72 -2.49
C ILE A 14 -1.92 4.69 -2.99
N THR A 15 -1.61 5.44 -4.04
CA THR A 15 -2.53 6.42 -4.65
C THR A 15 -3.09 5.87 -5.95
N ASN A 16 -4.41 5.90 -6.09
CA ASN A 16 -5.10 5.68 -7.36
C ASN A 16 -4.92 6.94 -8.22
N LEU A 17 -4.17 6.82 -9.32
CA LEU A 17 -3.85 7.93 -10.21
C LEU A 17 -5.06 8.42 -11.03
N HIS A 18 -6.11 7.60 -11.14
CA HIS A 18 -7.31 7.96 -11.87
C HIS A 18 -8.22 8.91 -11.10
N ASN A 19 -8.34 8.75 -9.78
CA ASN A 19 -9.30 9.51 -8.96
C ASN A 19 -8.66 10.23 -7.76
N GLY A 20 -7.36 10.08 -7.53
CA GLY A 20 -6.62 10.72 -6.44
C GLY A 20 -6.85 10.12 -5.05
N LYS A 21 -7.73 9.11 -4.90
CA LYS A 21 -7.94 8.42 -3.62
C LYS A 21 -6.69 7.63 -3.24
N PHE A 22 -6.47 7.46 -1.94
CA PHE A 22 -5.30 6.76 -1.44
C PHE A 22 -5.62 5.78 -0.31
N TYR A 23 -4.70 4.84 -0.11
CA TYR A 23 -4.66 3.88 0.99
C TYR A 23 -3.30 4.01 1.70
N VAL A 24 -3.31 4.08 3.03
CA VAL A 24 -2.10 4.05 3.85
C VAL A 24 -2.01 2.68 4.53
N GLY A 25 -0.82 2.10 4.57
CA GLY A 25 -0.59 0.87 5.29
C GLY A 25 0.84 0.76 5.78
N ALA A 26 1.07 -0.14 6.73
CA ALA A 26 2.41 -0.51 7.17
C ALA A 26 2.75 -1.98 6.87
N SER A 27 4.04 -2.29 6.70
CA SER A 27 4.51 -3.65 6.56
C SER A 27 5.99 -3.82 6.89
N VAL A 28 6.38 -5.03 7.30
CA VAL A 28 7.79 -5.44 7.44
C VAL A 28 8.47 -5.64 6.08
N ASP A 29 7.68 -5.84 5.02
CA ASP A 29 8.17 -5.92 3.64
C ASP A 29 7.14 -5.26 2.71
N ILE A 30 7.40 -3.99 2.41
CA ILE A 30 6.49 -3.16 1.61
C ILE A 30 6.35 -3.71 0.18
N ASP A 31 7.41 -4.24 -0.44
CA ASP A 31 7.38 -4.76 -1.81
C ASP A 31 6.49 -6.02 -1.90
N MET A 32 6.67 -6.95 -0.96
CA MET A 32 5.82 -8.13 -0.86
C MET A 32 4.36 -7.75 -0.57
N ARG A 33 4.13 -6.78 0.31
CA ARG A 33 2.78 -6.32 0.65
C ARG A 33 2.09 -5.65 -0.53
N TYR A 34 2.80 -4.82 -1.28
CA TYR A 34 2.29 -4.18 -2.50
C TYR A 34 1.86 -5.22 -3.54
N THR A 35 2.72 -6.20 -3.81
CA THR A 35 2.42 -7.29 -4.76
C THR A 35 1.18 -8.09 -4.34
N THR A 36 1.03 -8.30 -3.04
CA THR A 36 -0.12 -8.97 -2.44
C THR A 36 -1.42 -8.19 -2.67
N HIS A 37 -1.42 -6.88 -2.40
CA HIS A 37 -2.56 -6.00 -2.64
C HIS A 37 -2.97 -6.00 -4.11
N MET A 38 -2.01 -5.83 -5.03
CA MET A 38 -2.24 -5.74 -6.47
C MET A 38 -2.54 -7.08 -7.16
N GLY A 39 -2.66 -8.17 -6.38
CA GLY A 39 -2.84 -9.52 -6.87
C GLY A 39 -3.93 -10.27 -6.11
N ARG A 40 -3.52 -11.09 -5.13
CA ARG A 40 -4.43 -12.01 -4.45
C ARG A 40 -5.48 -11.29 -3.60
N ASP A 41 -5.10 -10.21 -2.90
CA ASP A 41 -5.99 -9.56 -1.94
C ASP A 41 -7.08 -8.77 -2.70
N ALA A 42 -6.74 -8.09 -3.80
CA ALA A 42 -7.73 -7.43 -4.66
C ALA A 42 -8.82 -8.38 -5.19
N ARG A 43 -8.46 -9.64 -5.47
CA ARG A 43 -9.41 -10.67 -5.90
C ARG A 43 -10.21 -11.29 -4.76
N LYS A 44 -9.65 -11.33 -3.56
CA LYS A 44 -10.26 -11.95 -2.38
C LYS A 44 -11.24 -11.01 -1.67
N TYR A 45 -10.87 -9.76 -1.51
CA TYR A 45 -11.60 -8.76 -0.71
C TYR A 45 -12.35 -7.79 -1.61
N LYS A 46 -13.23 -8.32 -2.47
CA LYS A 46 -13.91 -7.56 -3.52
C LYS A 46 -14.87 -6.48 -3.02
N ASP A 47 -15.23 -6.49 -1.74
CA ASP A 47 -16.16 -5.52 -1.16
C ASP A 47 -15.45 -4.31 -0.54
N HIS A 48 -14.12 -4.35 -0.42
CA HIS A 48 -13.37 -3.23 0.15
C HIS A 48 -13.13 -2.14 -0.92
N PRO A 49 -13.41 -0.85 -0.64
CA PRO A 49 -13.32 0.23 -1.63
C PRO A 49 -11.97 0.31 -2.37
N PHE A 50 -10.86 0.16 -1.64
CA PHE A 50 -9.51 0.15 -2.23
C PHE A 50 -9.32 -0.99 -3.25
N TYR A 51 -9.82 -2.20 -2.94
CA TYR A 51 -9.68 -3.36 -3.83
C TYR A 51 -10.66 -3.31 -5.00
N ILE A 52 -11.85 -2.76 -4.80
CA ILE A 52 -12.79 -2.44 -5.89
C ILE A 52 -12.11 -1.51 -6.90
N ASP A 53 -11.46 -0.45 -6.43
CA ASP A 53 -10.74 0.49 -7.29
C ASP A 53 -9.59 -0.20 -8.05
N ILE A 54 -8.82 -1.09 -7.40
CA ILE A 54 -7.77 -1.86 -8.08
C ILE A 54 -8.35 -2.73 -9.21
N MET A 55 -9.44 -3.45 -8.93
CA MET A 55 -10.10 -4.30 -9.92
C MET A 55 -10.73 -3.50 -11.06
N LYS A 56 -11.21 -2.28 -10.77
CA LYS A 56 -11.87 -1.40 -11.74
C LYS A 56 -10.88 -0.70 -12.66
N TYR A 57 -9.79 -0.15 -12.12
CA TYR A 57 -8.88 0.71 -12.88
C TYR A 57 -7.58 0.00 -13.30
N GLY A 58 -7.29 -1.20 -12.80
CA GLY A 58 -6.04 -1.89 -13.10
C GLY A 58 -4.87 -1.37 -12.26
N LYS A 59 -3.97 -2.27 -11.89
CA LYS A 59 -2.85 -2.01 -10.97
C LYS A 59 -1.82 -0.99 -11.50
N GLU A 60 -1.74 -0.82 -12.82
CA GLU A 60 -0.90 0.16 -13.51
C GLU A 60 -1.31 1.60 -13.22
N ASN A 61 -2.57 1.82 -12.80
CA ASN A 61 -3.09 3.12 -12.40
C ASN A 61 -2.87 3.40 -10.90
N PHE A 62 -2.00 2.66 -10.23
CA PHE A 62 -1.66 2.87 -8.82
C PHE A 62 -0.18 3.18 -8.64
N LYS A 63 0.10 4.18 -7.81
CA LYS A 63 1.45 4.59 -7.42
C LYS A 63 1.68 4.30 -5.95
N ILE A 64 2.67 3.47 -5.64
CA ILE A 64 3.21 3.34 -4.29
C ILE A 64 4.31 4.36 -4.00
N GLU A 65 4.29 4.91 -2.79
CA GLU A 65 5.26 5.83 -2.20
C GLU A 65 5.55 5.37 -0.76
N ILE A 66 6.83 5.30 -0.38
CA ILE A 66 7.24 5.05 1.01
C ILE A 66 7.14 6.37 1.76
N LEU A 67 6.38 6.39 2.85
CA LEU A 67 6.22 7.56 3.71
C LEU A 67 7.29 7.60 4.79
N GLU A 68 7.63 6.44 5.35
CA GLU A 68 8.62 6.28 6.41
C GLU A 68 9.17 4.86 6.41
N GLU A 69 10.49 4.70 6.56
CA GLU A 69 11.12 3.42 6.90
C GLU A 69 11.23 3.31 8.42
N CYS A 70 10.76 2.19 8.98
CA CYS A 70 10.83 1.97 10.42
C CYS A 70 10.92 0.49 10.78
N ASP A 71 11.45 0.21 11.97
CA ASP A 71 11.50 -1.13 12.52
C ASP A 71 10.10 -1.75 12.69
N ARG A 72 10.05 -3.08 12.65
CA ARG A 72 8.81 -3.85 12.88
C ARG A 72 8.08 -3.45 14.16
N SER A 73 8.82 -3.14 15.23
CA SER A 73 8.27 -2.75 16.52
C SER A 73 7.49 -1.44 16.49
N LYS A 74 7.75 -0.58 15.50
CA LYS A 74 7.14 0.74 15.37
C LYS A 74 6.01 0.80 14.35
N LEU A 75 5.82 -0.24 13.52
CA LEU A 75 4.90 -0.20 12.38
C LEU A 75 3.48 0.25 12.76
N LEU A 76 2.92 -0.29 13.85
CA LEU A 76 1.56 0.04 14.28
C LEU A 76 1.44 1.50 14.73
N GLU A 77 2.41 1.98 15.52
CA GLU A 77 2.46 3.37 15.99
C GLU A 77 2.58 4.34 14.81
N ARG A 78 3.46 4.02 13.85
CA ARG A 78 3.69 4.86 12.68
C ARG A 78 2.51 4.84 11.71
N GLU A 79 1.88 3.67 11.51
CA GLU A 79 0.65 3.57 10.72
C GLU A 79 -0.43 4.50 11.27
N GLN A 80 -0.70 4.44 12.58
CA GLN A 80 -1.69 5.29 13.23
C GLN A 80 -1.34 6.79 13.09
N TYR A 81 -0.07 7.16 13.29
CA TYR A 81 0.41 8.54 13.10
C TYR A 81 0.08 9.11 11.70
N TYR A 82 0.18 8.31 10.64
CA TYR A 82 -0.17 8.74 9.29
C TYR A 82 -1.67 8.67 8.99
N TYR A 83 -2.45 7.89 9.74
CA TYR A 83 -3.90 7.88 9.65
C TYR A 83 -4.55 9.08 10.35
N ASP A 84 -3.96 9.55 11.45
CA ASP A 84 -4.47 10.69 12.23
C ASP A 84 -4.09 12.07 11.63
N LYS A 85 -3.24 12.08 10.61
CA LYS A 85 -2.82 13.27 9.86
C LYS A 85 -3.74 13.58 8.69
#